data_AF-A0AAD6XMS6-F1
#
_entry.id   AF-A0AAD6XMS6-F1
#
_cell.length_a   1.000
_cell.length_b   1.000
_cell.length_c   1.000
_cell.angle_alpha   90.00
_cell.angle_beta   90.00
_cell.angle_gamma   90.00
#
_symmetry.space_group_name_H-M   'P 1'
#
loop_
_entity.id
_entity.type
_entity.pdbx_description
1 polymer ?
#
loop_
_entity_poly.entity_id
_entity_poly.type
_entity_poly.pdbx_seq_one_letter_code
_entity_poly.pdbx_strand_id
1 'polypeptide(L)'
;MPPKPKKTSDQYHLRRSEVPKADTAFQNAVNIHTRTLCRLPRSSDVPRLPTPAMKQDFENRFGPATNLNELRAQLRNAPVHHEATHMVDQLRQAIATESGTIANSIRRVKDSFHKTMFSAVLLAGLKAFCPDFLGSPDSLYNQAHELVAVQTFQVVASTFGYVHLAVDLTKVQNVILIQEYYRSFVFSYLANLAKGDLIMPGALQKSIKDGNAYRRRQTLADHRWTFLKKEGFPSRTLRLLADVECHSDDEGPVHIPQPTPTNPGAFGTVYHIVKPTCFGREASHSVRLETSSEASVADAGVVIVVASSHPKMELEPVTQGEQIVDALPVQGS
;
A
#
# COMPACT_ATOMS: atom_id res chain seq x y z
N MET A 1 9.46 31.37 -11.12
CA MET A 1 9.63 29.92 -10.88
C MET A 1 9.25 29.18 -12.16
N PRO A 2 9.98 28.13 -12.57
CA PRO A 2 9.51 27.24 -13.62
C PRO A 2 8.22 26.51 -13.16
N PRO A 3 7.29 26.18 -14.05
CA PRO A 3 6.12 25.38 -13.69
C PRO A 3 6.60 23.99 -13.24
N LYS A 4 6.09 23.50 -12.10
CA LYS A 4 6.37 22.13 -11.66
C LYS A 4 5.92 21.16 -12.76
N PRO A 5 6.73 20.14 -13.13
CA PRO A 5 6.32 19.17 -14.13
C PRO A 5 4.99 18.54 -13.71
N LYS A 6 4.00 18.55 -14.61
CA LYS A 6 2.76 17.81 -14.39
C LYS A 6 3.17 16.36 -14.15
N LYS A 7 2.84 15.80 -12.97
CA LYS A 7 2.90 14.34 -12.79
C LYS A 7 2.10 13.74 -13.94
N THR A 8 2.73 12.85 -14.72
CA THR A 8 2.01 11.98 -15.64
C THR A 8 0.91 11.30 -14.83
N SER A 9 -0.33 11.41 -15.28
CA SER A 9 -1.42 10.67 -14.66
C SER A 9 -1.09 9.20 -14.78
N ASP A 10 -1.05 8.50 -13.65
CA ASP A 10 -0.73 7.08 -13.52
C ASP A 10 -1.51 6.30 -14.61
N GLN A 11 -0.81 5.81 -15.64
CA GLN A 11 -1.36 5.66 -17.00
C GLN A 11 -2.57 4.71 -17.07
N TYR A 12 -2.64 3.79 -16.12
CA TYR A 12 -3.67 2.75 -16.03
C TYR A 12 -4.71 3.07 -14.93
N HIS A 13 -4.62 4.21 -14.24
CA HIS A 13 -5.53 4.59 -13.16
C HIS A 13 -6.86 5.15 -13.69
N LEU A 14 -7.88 4.30 -13.78
CA LEU A 14 -9.26 4.68 -14.05
C LEU A 14 -9.79 5.52 -12.89
N ARG A 15 -10.17 6.76 -13.18
CA ARG A 15 -10.72 7.68 -12.19
C ARG A 15 -12.15 7.27 -11.84
N ARG A 16 -12.61 7.67 -10.65
CA ARG A 16 -13.99 7.46 -10.20
C ARG A 16 -15.06 8.14 -11.08
N SER A 17 -14.67 9.05 -11.96
CA SER A 17 -15.51 9.67 -13.00
C SER A 17 -15.59 8.87 -14.30
N GLU A 18 -14.60 8.02 -14.57
CA GLU A 18 -14.48 7.22 -15.80
C GLU A 18 -15.15 5.84 -15.64
N VAL A 19 -15.24 5.33 -14.41
CA VAL A 19 -16.03 4.13 -14.07
C VAL A 19 -17.51 4.50 -13.87
N PRO A 20 -18.46 4.01 -14.68
CA PRO A 20 -19.88 4.24 -14.44
C PRO A 20 -20.33 3.66 -13.10
N LYS A 21 -21.22 4.35 -12.38
CA LYS A 21 -21.69 3.90 -11.05
C LYS A 21 -22.29 2.48 -11.08
N ALA A 22 -22.95 2.12 -12.18
CA ALA A 22 -23.53 0.79 -12.41
C ALA A 22 -22.47 -0.34 -12.45
N ASP A 23 -21.23 -0.02 -12.81
CA ASP A 23 -20.18 -1.02 -13.06
C ASP A 23 -19.29 -1.26 -11.83
N THR A 24 -19.54 -0.53 -10.74
CA THR A 24 -18.82 -0.68 -9.46
C THR A 24 -18.88 -2.11 -8.90
N ALA A 25 -20.00 -2.82 -9.10
CA ALA A 25 -20.14 -4.24 -8.75
C ALA A 25 -19.26 -5.16 -9.63
N PHE A 26 -19.20 -4.88 -10.93
CA PHE A 26 -18.39 -5.63 -11.90
C PHE A 26 -16.89 -5.40 -11.67
N GLN A 27 -16.46 -4.14 -11.52
CA GLN A 27 -15.09 -3.78 -11.14
C GLN A 27 -14.69 -4.42 -9.81
N ASN A 28 -15.56 -4.42 -8.80
CA ASN A 28 -15.29 -5.10 -7.54
C ASN A 28 -15.11 -6.61 -7.72
N ALA A 29 -15.89 -7.26 -8.60
CA ALA A 29 -15.70 -8.68 -8.91
C ALA A 29 -14.37 -8.98 -9.63
N VAL A 30 -13.93 -8.14 -10.58
CA VAL A 30 -12.59 -8.23 -11.19
C VAL A 30 -11.49 -8.05 -10.14
N ASN A 31 -11.67 -7.13 -9.19
CA ASN A 31 -10.71 -6.91 -8.10
C ASN A 31 -10.65 -8.10 -7.12
N ILE A 32 -11.80 -8.68 -6.75
CA ILE A 32 -11.87 -9.89 -5.91
C ILE A 32 -11.27 -11.10 -6.63
N HIS A 33 -11.56 -11.27 -7.93
CA HIS A 33 -10.96 -12.32 -8.75
C HIS A 33 -9.44 -12.20 -8.81
N THR A 34 -8.91 -11.00 -9.09
CA THR A 34 -7.47 -10.74 -9.12
C THR A 34 -6.81 -10.93 -7.75
N ARG A 35 -7.47 -10.50 -6.66
CA ARG A 35 -7.02 -10.79 -5.28
C ARG A 35 -7.03 -12.28 -4.95
N THR A 36 -7.96 -13.05 -5.51
CA THR A 36 -8.02 -14.52 -5.33
C THR A 36 -6.82 -15.18 -6.00
N LEU A 37 -6.49 -14.80 -7.24
CA LEU A 37 -5.31 -15.27 -7.98
C LEU A 37 -4.01 -14.93 -7.24
N CYS A 38 -3.84 -13.66 -6.84
CA CYS A 38 -2.68 -13.20 -6.06
C CYS A 38 -2.63 -13.75 -4.62
N ARG A 39 -3.71 -14.40 -4.13
CA ARG A 39 -3.90 -14.87 -2.75
C ARG A 39 -3.76 -13.75 -1.70
N LEU A 40 -4.47 -12.64 -1.91
CA LEU A 40 -4.47 -11.43 -1.06
C LEU A 40 -5.84 -11.20 -0.38
N PRO A 41 -6.20 -11.98 0.66
CA PRO A 41 -7.53 -11.95 1.28
C PRO A 41 -7.85 -10.73 2.14
N ARG A 42 -6.87 -9.92 2.55
CA ARG A 42 -7.04 -8.71 3.36
C ARG A 42 -6.76 -7.44 2.56
N SER A 43 -7.38 -6.34 2.97
CA SER A 43 -7.05 -4.99 2.48
C SER A 43 -5.62 -4.56 2.84
N SER A 44 -5.04 -5.17 3.88
CA SER A 44 -3.67 -4.94 4.37
C SER A 44 -2.61 -5.87 3.78
N ASP A 45 -2.96 -6.74 2.83
CA ASP A 45 -1.98 -7.62 2.19
C ASP A 45 -1.25 -6.87 1.06
N VAL A 46 0.07 -6.87 1.15
CA VAL A 46 0.97 -6.35 0.12
C VAL A 46 1.17 -7.45 -0.93
N PRO A 47 1.04 -7.15 -2.24
CA PRO A 47 1.36 -8.12 -3.29
C PRO A 47 2.86 -8.45 -3.30
N ARG A 48 3.19 -9.76 -3.34
CA ARG A 48 4.57 -10.21 -3.54
C ARG A 48 5.04 -9.86 -4.95
N LEU A 49 6.24 -9.28 -5.06
CA LEU A 49 6.94 -9.07 -6.33
C LEU A 49 7.53 -10.39 -6.87
N PRO A 50 7.52 -10.63 -8.20
CA PRO A 50 8.15 -11.80 -8.79
C PRO A 50 9.68 -11.72 -8.66
N THR A 51 10.33 -12.85 -8.37
CA THR A 51 11.80 -12.90 -8.35
C THR A 51 12.37 -12.87 -9.77
N PRO A 52 13.63 -12.45 -9.99
CA PRO A 52 14.26 -12.52 -11.31
C PRO A 52 14.20 -13.94 -11.91
N ALA A 53 14.44 -14.97 -11.09
CA ALA A 53 14.32 -16.36 -11.49
C ALA A 53 12.90 -16.73 -11.96
N MET A 54 11.83 -16.25 -11.33
CA MET A 54 10.45 -16.50 -11.78
C MET A 54 10.13 -15.90 -13.16
N LYS A 55 10.79 -14.79 -13.53
CA LYS A 55 10.65 -14.18 -14.86
C LYS A 55 11.51 -14.92 -15.89
N GLN A 56 12.76 -15.22 -15.55
CA GLN A 56 13.67 -15.99 -16.40
C GLN A 56 13.16 -17.42 -16.67
N ASP A 57 12.60 -18.12 -15.67
CA ASP A 57 11.94 -19.42 -15.82
C ASP A 57 10.79 -19.37 -16.85
N PHE A 58 10.05 -18.27 -16.87
CA PHE A 58 8.96 -18.04 -17.82
C PHE A 58 9.50 -17.71 -19.21
N GLU A 59 10.44 -16.77 -19.33
CA GLU A 59 11.06 -16.37 -20.60
C GLU A 59 11.83 -17.53 -21.28
N ASN A 60 12.44 -18.42 -20.50
CA ASN A 60 13.09 -19.65 -20.99
C ASN A 60 12.08 -20.68 -21.54
N ARG A 61 10.86 -20.73 -21.00
CA ARG A 61 9.76 -21.58 -21.50
C ARG A 61 9.02 -20.94 -22.67
N PHE A 62 8.87 -19.63 -22.60
CA PHE A 62 8.08 -18.79 -23.48
C PHE A 62 8.95 -17.68 -24.03
N GLY A 63 9.83 -18.05 -24.96
CA GLY A 63 10.72 -17.11 -25.66
C GLY A 63 9.96 -16.08 -26.52
N PRO A 64 10.66 -15.16 -27.19
CA PRO A 64 10.03 -14.04 -27.92
C PRO A 64 9.12 -14.46 -29.09
N ALA A 65 9.21 -15.71 -29.56
CA ALA A 65 8.30 -16.29 -30.55
C ALA A 65 6.96 -16.79 -29.97
N THR A 66 6.73 -16.64 -28.65
CA THR A 66 5.53 -17.17 -27.99
C THR A 66 4.26 -16.48 -28.48
N ASN A 67 3.44 -17.23 -29.18
CA ASN A 67 2.13 -16.78 -29.62
C ASN A 67 1.14 -16.83 -28.44
N LEU A 68 0.78 -15.67 -27.88
CA LEU A 68 -0.23 -15.58 -26.82
C LEU A 68 -1.61 -16.15 -27.23
N ASN A 69 -1.87 -16.37 -28.53
CA ASN A 69 -3.08 -17.03 -28.98
C ASN A 69 -3.06 -18.56 -28.77
N GLU A 70 -1.89 -19.19 -28.76
CA GLU A 70 -1.74 -20.61 -28.41
C GLU A 70 -1.99 -20.82 -26.92
N LEU A 71 -1.40 -19.97 -26.06
CA LEU A 71 -1.71 -19.94 -24.63
C LEU A 71 -3.21 -19.70 -24.40
N ARG A 72 -3.82 -18.73 -25.11
CA ARG A 72 -5.26 -18.45 -25.05
C ARG A 72 -6.12 -19.65 -25.45
N ALA A 73 -5.68 -20.44 -26.42
CA ALA A 73 -6.35 -21.67 -26.86
C ALA A 73 -6.21 -22.80 -25.82
N GLN A 74 -5.01 -23.03 -25.28
CA GLN A 74 -4.76 -23.98 -24.19
C GLN A 74 -5.64 -23.68 -22.96
N LEU A 75 -5.70 -22.41 -22.55
CA LEU A 75 -6.48 -21.97 -21.39
C LEU A 75 -8.00 -22.08 -21.59
N ARG A 76 -8.50 -22.08 -22.83
CA ARG A 76 -9.95 -22.26 -23.10
C ARG A 76 -10.44 -23.66 -22.77
N ASN A 77 -9.62 -24.68 -23.03
CA ASN A 77 -9.94 -26.10 -22.84
C ASN A 77 -9.11 -26.74 -21.71
N ALA A 78 -8.67 -25.92 -20.75
CA ALA A 78 -7.76 -26.31 -19.67
C ALA A 78 -8.33 -27.46 -18.81
N PRO A 79 -7.64 -28.62 -18.70
CA PRO A 79 -7.98 -29.62 -17.70
C PRO A 79 -7.67 -29.09 -16.29
N VAL A 80 -8.31 -29.67 -15.26
CA VAL A 80 -7.98 -29.33 -13.87
C VAL A 80 -6.58 -29.86 -13.53
N HIS A 81 -5.65 -28.96 -13.21
CA HIS A 81 -4.30 -29.32 -12.82
C HIS A 81 -4.29 -29.87 -11.38
N HIS A 82 -3.61 -30.99 -11.15
CA HIS A 82 -3.67 -31.69 -9.85
C HIS A 82 -3.19 -30.80 -8.68
N GLU A 83 -2.03 -30.14 -8.84
CA GLU A 83 -1.45 -29.20 -7.86
C GLU A 83 -2.37 -28.00 -7.53
N ALA A 84 -3.31 -27.64 -8.42
CA ALA A 84 -4.25 -26.54 -8.17
C ALA A 84 -5.07 -26.80 -6.90
N THR A 85 -5.30 -28.07 -6.52
CA THR A 85 -5.95 -28.43 -5.25
C THR A 85 -5.17 -27.89 -4.05
N HIS A 86 -3.86 -28.13 -3.99
CA HIS A 86 -3.01 -27.62 -2.91
C HIS A 86 -2.98 -26.08 -2.86
N MET A 87 -3.07 -25.39 -4.01
CA MET A 87 -3.23 -23.94 -4.03
C MET A 87 -4.58 -23.46 -3.47
N VAL A 88 -5.67 -24.23 -3.68
CA VAL A 88 -6.97 -23.98 -3.03
C VAL A 88 -6.89 -24.22 -1.53
N ASP A 89 -6.23 -25.30 -1.09
CA ASP A 89 -6.12 -25.63 0.34
C ASP A 89 -5.34 -24.54 1.10
N GLN A 90 -4.24 -24.06 0.52
CA GLN A 90 -3.50 -22.90 1.03
C GLN A 90 -4.36 -21.62 1.09
N LEU A 91 -5.18 -21.35 0.06
CA LEU A 91 -6.11 -20.23 0.06
C LEU A 91 -7.19 -20.39 1.16
N ARG A 92 -7.75 -21.58 1.32
CA ARG A 92 -8.78 -21.89 2.32
C ARG A 92 -8.25 -21.74 3.75
N GLN A 93 -7.03 -22.20 4.01
CA GLN A 93 -6.32 -21.95 5.27
C GLN A 93 -6.12 -20.44 5.51
N ALA A 94 -5.62 -19.70 4.51
CA ALA A 94 -5.37 -18.27 4.60
C ALA A 94 -6.65 -17.40 4.81
N ILE A 95 -7.84 -17.93 4.51
CA ILE A 95 -9.13 -17.26 4.77
C ILE A 95 -9.96 -17.89 5.88
N ALA A 96 -9.42 -18.87 6.63
CA ALA A 96 -10.19 -19.57 7.67
C ALA A 96 -10.53 -18.63 8.85
N THR A 97 -9.57 -17.80 9.26
CA THR A 97 -9.67 -16.88 10.41
C THR A 97 -10.05 -15.44 10.04
N GLU A 98 -10.13 -15.12 8.74
CA GLU A 98 -10.26 -13.74 8.24
C GLU A 98 -11.71 -13.26 8.14
N SER A 99 -12.08 -12.22 8.87
CA SER A 99 -13.46 -11.70 8.93
C SER A 99 -13.78 -10.60 7.90
N GLY A 100 -12.79 -10.12 7.15
CA GLY A 100 -12.91 -8.99 6.22
C GLY A 100 -13.78 -9.25 4.99
N THR A 101 -14.36 -8.19 4.41
CA THR A 101 -15.25 -8.26 3.23
C THR A 101 -14.63 -8.94 2.01
N ILE A 102 -13.32 -8.74 1.80
CA ILE A 102 -12.55 -9.40 0.74
C ILE A 102 -12.50 -10.92 0.99
N ALA A 103 -11.97 -11.36 2.14
CA ALA A 103 -11.95 -12.77 2.54
C ALA A 103 -13.34 -13.43 2.50
N ASN A 104 -14.39 -12.73 2.96
CA ASN A 104 -15.77 -13.21 2.89
C ASN A 104 -16.28 -13.39 1.44
N SER A 105 -15.88 -12.52 0.52
CA SER A 105 -16.22 -12.63 -0.91
C SER A 105 -15.49 -13.81 -1.55
N ILE A 106 -14.18 -13.93 -1.32
CA ILE A 106 -13.37 -15.08 -1.78
C ILE A 106 -13.94 -16.39 -1.21
N ARG A 107 -14.33 -16.43 0.08
CA ARG A 107 -14.89 -17.63 0.71
C ARG A 107 -16.17 -18.12 0.05
N ARG A 108 -16.99 -17.21 -0.52
CA ARG A 108 -18.26 -17.50 -1.21
C ARG A 108 -18.10 -18.00 -2.65
N VAL A 109 -16.90 -17.89 -3.23
CA VAL A 109 -16.56 -18.58 -4.49
C VAL A 109 -16.38 -20.08 -4.21
N LYS A 110 -16.93 -20.93 -5.09
CA LYS A 110 -16.83 -22.39 -4.98
C LYS A 110 -15.42 -22.87 -5.31
N ASP A 111 -14.96 -23.93 -4.65
CA ASP A 111 -13.62 -24.48 -4.89
C ASP A 111 -13.42 -25.09 -6.27
N SER A 112 -14.49 -25.48 -6.98
CA SER A 112 -14.42 -25.78 -8.40
C SER A 112 -13.83 -24.61 -9.21
N PHE A 113 -14.25 -23.38 -8.92
CA PHE A 113 -13.77 -22.17 -9.58
C PHE A 113 -12.36 -21.79 -9.13
N HIS A 114 -12.03 -21.95 -7.84
CA HIS A 114 -10.64 -21.76 -7.39
C HIS A 114 -9.68 -22.76 -8.07
N LYS A 115 -10.11 -24.02 -8.26
CA LYS A 115 -9.34 -25.01 -9.03
C LYS A 115 -9.21 -24.63 -10.50
N THR A 116 -10.26 -24.14 -11.17
CA THR A 116 -10.16 -23.58 -12.53
C THR A 116 -9.14 -22.44 -12.60
N MET A 117 -9.23 -21.48 -11.67
CA MET A 117 -8.37 -20.31 -11.60
C MET A 117 -6.89 -20.70 -11.43
N PHE A 118 -6.56 -21.54 -10.45
CA PHE A 118 -5.17 -21.97 -10.24
C PHE A 118 -4.68 -22.99 -11.28
N SER A 119 -5.56 -23.78 -11.91
CA SER A 119 -5.16 -24.63 -13.04
C SER A 119 -4.69 -23.79 -14.23
N ALA A 120 -5.38 -22.69 -14.54
CA ALA A 120 -4.98 -21.79 -15.61
C ALA A 120 -3.62 -21.12 -15.35
N VAL A 121 -3.32 -20.75 -14.09
CA VAL A 121 -2.00 -20.24 -13.69
C VAL A 121 -0.90 -21.25 -14.03
N LEU A 122 -1.08 -22.50 -13.59
CA LEU A 122 -0.08 -23.57 -13.77
C LEU A 122 0.06 -24.00 -15.24
N LEU A 123 -1.05 -24.03 -15.99
CA LEU A 123 -1.05 -24.34 -17.43
C LEU A 123 -0.47 -23.20 -18.28
N ALA A 124 -0.53 -21.95 -17.82
CA ALA A 124 0.28 -20.85 -18.37
C ALA A 124 1.78 -20.95 -18.01
N GLY A 125 2.21 -22.06 -17.40
CA GLY A 125 3.58 -22.32 -16.97
C GLY A 125 4.05 -21.44 -15.79
N LEU A 126 3.16 -20.66 -15.18
CA LEU A 126 3.44 -19.77 -14.06
C LEU A 126 3.45 -20.56 -12.74
N LYS A 127 4.54 -20.49 -11.99
CA LYS A 127 4.66 -21.14 -10.66
C LYS A 127 3.69 -20.56 -9.61
N ALA A 128 3.27 -19.32 -9.79
CA ALA A 128 2.23 -18.63 -9.03
C ALA A 128 1.75 -17.41 -9.84
N PHE A 129 0.53 -16.93 -9.58
CA PHE A 129 0.07 -15.66 -10.13
C PHE A 129 0.72 -14.51 -9.36
N CYS A 130 1.71 -13.87 -9.99
CA CYS A 130 2.60 -12.88 -9.39
C CYS A 130 3.06 -11.89 -10.48
N PRO A 131 2.16 -11.00 -10.98
CA PRO A 131 2.50 -10.02 -12.00
C PRO A 131 3.71 -9.16 -11.60
N ASP A 132 4.48 -8.70 -12.57
CA ASP A 132 5.48 -7.66 -12.32
C ASP A 132 4.80 -6.30 -12.24
N PHE A 133 4.37 -5.94 -11.03
CA PHE A 133 3.71 -4.67 -10.70
C PHE A 133 4.59 -3.42 -10.91
N LEU A 134 5.90 -3.58 -11.16
CA LEU A 134 6.86 -2.49 -11.34
C LEU A 134 7.38 -2.40 -12.78
N GLY A 135 7.37 -3.51 -13.52
CA GLY A 135 7.73 -3.60 -14.92
C GLY A 135 6.63 -3.12 -15.89
N SER A 136 6.89 -3.27 -17.19
CA SER A 136 5.93 -2.90 -18.24
C SER A 136 4.70 -3.82 -18.23
N PRO A 137 3.45 -3.31 -18.28
CA PRO A 137 2.25 -4.13 -18.39
C PRO A 137 2.20 -4.91 -19.71
N ASP A 138 2.82 -4.38 -20.76
CA ASP A 138 2.86 -5.01 -22.09
C ASP A 138 4.07 -5.94 -22.28
N SER A 139 4.83 -6.24 -21.21
CA SER A 139 5.79 -7.35 -21.23
C SER A 139 5.07 -8.70 -21.35
N LEU A 140 5.68 -9.67 -22.04
CA LEU A 140 5.07 -10.99 -22.29
C LEU A 140 4.63 -11.68 -20.97
N TYR A 141 5.44 -11.53 -19.91
CA TYR A 141 5.14 -12.02 -18.55
C TYR A 141 3.84 -11.43 -17.98
N ASN A 142 3.64 -10.12 -18.12
CA ASN A 142 2.44 -9.44 -17.63
C ASN A 142 1.21 -9.66 -18.55
N GLN A 143 1.42 -9.76 -19.87
CA GLN A 143 0.35 -10.15 -20.81
C GLN A 143 -0.16 -11.58 -20.54
N ALA A 144 0.71 -12.52 -20.15
CA ALA A 144 0.29 -13.86 -19.76
C ALA A 144 -0.54 -13.87 -18.46
N HIS A 145 -0.17 -13.04 -17.47
CA HIS A 145 -0.98 -12.85 -16.26
C HIS A 145 -2.34 -12.21 -16.56
N GLU A 146 -2.37 -11.17 -17.40
CA GLU A 146 -3.61 -10.54 -17.86
C GLU A 146 -4.53 -11.55 -18.56
N LEU A 147 -3.97 -12.36 -19.46
CA LEU A 147 -4.70 -13.39 -20.19
C LEU A 147 -5.33 -14.44 -19.25
N VAL A 148 -4.57 -14.94 -18.26
CA VAL A 148 -5.09 -15.87 -17.24
C VAL A 148 -6.21 -15.24 -16.41
N ALA A 149 -6.04 -14.00 -15.96
CA ALA A 149 -7.05 -13.30 -15.16
C ALA A 149 -8.33 -13.01 -15.96
N VAL A 150 -8.20 -12.53 -17.20
CA VAL A 150 -9.34 -12.27 -18.10
C VAL A 150 -10.09 -13.58 -18.39
N GLN A 151 -9.41 -14.63 -18.89
CA GLN A 151 -10.09 -15.86 -19.28
C GLN A 151 -10.76 -16.57 -18.09
N THR A 152 -10.08 -16.65 -16.94
CA THR A 152 -10.68 -17.31 -15.78
C THR A 152 -11.77 -16.45 -15.13
N PHE A 153 -11.70 -15.12 -15.19
CA PHE A 153 -12.83 -14.27 -14.81
C PHE A 153 -14.04 -14.52 -15.72
N GLN A 154 -13.85 -14.56 -17.04
CA GLN A 154 -14.94 -14.84 -17.98
C GLN A 154 -15.61 -16.20 -17.72
N VAL A 155 -14.83 -17.26 -17.50
CA VAL A 155 -15.36 -18.61 -17.18
C VAL A 155 -16.12 -18.60 -15.85
N VAL A 156 -15.54 -18.06 -14.78
CA VAL A 156 -16.15 -18.09 -13.44
C VAL A 156 -17.39 -17.18 -13.37
N ALA A 157 -17.36 -16.00 -14.00
CA ALA A 157 -18.50 -15.09 -14.05
C ALA A 157 -19.65 -15.64 -14.92
N SER A 158 -19.36 -16.20 -16.10
CA SER A 158 -20.37 -16.84 -16.95
C SER A 158 -21.01 -18.06 -16.28
N THR A 159 -20.26 -18.75 -15.42
CA THR A 159 -20.74 -19.88 -14.60
C THR A 159 -21.28 -19.41 -13.22
N PHE A 160 -21.75 -18.16 -13.13
CA PHE A 160 -22.43 -17.59 -11.96
C PHE A 160 -21.63 -17.55 -10.63
N GLY A 161 -20.30 -17.74 -10.66
CA GLY A 161 -19.46 -17.77 -9.47
C GLY A 161 -19.45 -16.46 -8.65
N TYR A 162 -19.74 -15.33 -9.30
CA TYR A 162 -19.82 -14.00 -8.70
C TYR A 162 -21.24 -13.44 -8.52
N VAL A 163 -22.28 -14.28 -8.60
CA VAL A 163 -23.69 -13.85 -8.29
C VAL A 163 -23.80 -13.14 -6.95
N HIS A 164 -23.00 -13.57 -5.96
CA HIS A 164 -22.97 -12.97 -4.63
C HIS A 164 -22.41 -11.54 -4.56
N LEU A 165 -21.88 -11.01 -5.66
CA LEU A 165 -21.40 -9.62 -5.83
C LEU A 165 -22.32 -8.78 -6.74
N ALA A 166 -23.47 -9.32 -7.17
CA ALA A 166 -24.41 -8.68 -8.10
C ALA A 166 -23.76 -8.21 -9.43
N VAL A 167 -22.92 -9.07 -10.02
CA VAL A 167 -22.23 -8.79 -11.30
C VAL A 167 -23.22 -8.77 -12.45
N ASP A 168 -23.16 -7.69 -13.24
CA ASP A 168 -23.84 -7.59 -14.53
C ASP A 168 -23.22 -8.56 -15.54
N LEU A 169 -23.95 -9.64 -15.86
CA LEU A 169 -23.47 -10.69 -16.75
C LEU A 169 -23.40 -10.26 -18.23
N THR A 170 -24.10 -9.20 -18.63
CA THR A 170 -24.04 -8.69 -20.02
C THR A 170 -22.64 -8.20 -20.38
N LYS A 171 -21.89 -7.72 -19.38
CA LYS A 171 -20.53 -7.17 -19.52
C LYS A 171 -19.43 -8.24 -19.51
N VAL A 172 -19.74 -9.49 -19.16
CA VAL A 172 -18.73 -10.56 -19.03
C VAL A 172 -18.06 -10.93 -20.37
N GLN A 173 -18.73 -10.68 -21.50
CA GLN A 173 -18.13 -10.87 -22.83
C GLN A 173 -17.29 -9.66 -23.30
N ASN A 174 -17.33 -8.52 -22.59
CA ASN A 174 -16.50 -7.36 -22.91
C ASN A 174 -15.09 -7.53 -22.33
N VAL A 175 -14.24 -8.22 -23.11
CA VAL A 175 -12.82 -8.47 -22.80
C VAL A 175 -12.06 -7.18 -22.49
N ILE A 176 -12.30 -6.10 -23.25
CA ILE A 176 -11.61 -4.82 -23.09
C ILE A 176 -11.90 -4.22 -21.71
N LEU A 177 -13.17 -4.17 -21.31
CA LEU A 177 -13.58 -3.65 -20.00
C LEU A 177 -12.96 -4.44 -18.83
N ILE A 178 -12.81 -5.76 -18.98
CA ILE A 178 -12.16 -6.62 -17.99
C ILE A 178 -10.65 -6.32 -17.94
N GLN A 179 -9.99 -6.13 -19.09
CA GLN A 179 -8.58 -5.70 -19.16
C GLN A 179 -8.37 -4.32 -18.54
N GLU A 180 -9.24 -3.35 -18.81
CA GLU A 180 -9.15 -1.99 -18.22
C GLU A 180 -9.24 -2.03 -16.69
N TYR A 181 -10.22 -2.73 -16.12
CA TYR A 181 -10.33 -2.89 -14.67
C TYR A 181 -9.15 -3.69 -14.08
N TYR A 182 -8.71 -4.75 -14.75
CA TYR A 182 -7.54 -5.53 -14.34
C TYR A 182 -6.26 -4.68 -14.32
N ARG A 183 -5.93 -3.99 -15.43
CA ARG A 183 -4.75 -3.12 -15.53
C ARG A 183 -4.77 -2.02 -14.50
N SER A 184 -5.95 -1.43 -14.24
CA SER A 184 -6.08 -0.40 -13.22
C SER A 184 -5.86 -0.91 -11.80
N PHE A 185 -6.41 -2.07 -11.48
CA PHE A 185 -6.23 -2.68 -10.17
C PHE A 185 -4.78 -3.17 -9.95
N VAL A 186 -4.13 -3.72 -10.98
CA VAL A 186 -2.75 -4.24 -10.90
C VAL A 186 -1.72 -3.12 -10.96
N PHE A 187 -1.69 -2.34 -12.04
CA PHE A 187 -0.59 -1.40 -12.33
C PHE A 187 -0.75 -0.02 -11.68
N SER A 188 -1.93 0.32 -11.15
CA SER A 188 -2.10 1.44 -10.21
C SER A 188 -2.22 0.95 -8.77
N TYR A 189 -3.33 0.31 -8.37
CA TYR A 189 -3.59 0.06 -6.95
C TYR A 189 -2.58 -0.90 -6.30
N LEU A 190 -2.42 -2.13 -6.82
CA LEU A 190 -1.48 -3.11 -6.26
C LEU A 190 -0.02 -2.66 -6.42
N ALA A 191 0.34 -2.05 -7.56
CA ALA A 191 1.65 -1.46 -7.76
C ALA A 191 1.99 -0.37 -6.75
N ASN A 192 1.04 0.50 -6.39
CA ASN A 192 1.26 1.55 -5.39
C ASN A 192 1.35 0.97 -3.96
N LEU A 193 0.69 -0.15 -3.65
CA LEU A 193 0.96 -0.90 -2.41
C LEU A 193 2.38 -1.47 -2.39
N ALA A 194 2.81 -2.12 -3.49
CA ALA A 194 4.15 -2.71 -3.62
C ALA A 194 5.26 -1.66 -3.50
N LYS A 195 5.11 -0.51 -4.19
CA LYS A 195 6.04 0.63 -4.11
C LYS A 195 6.13 1.19 -2.70
N GLY A 196 4.99 1.31 -2.00
CA GLY A 196 4.95 1.82 -0.63
C GLY A 196 5.71 0.93 0.36
N ASP A 197 5.46 -0.38 0.32
CA ASP A 197 6.10 -1.35 1.22
C ASP A 197 7.60 -1.58 0.88
N LEU A 198 7.98 -1.47 -0.40
CA LEU A 198 9.38 -1.51 -0.83
C LEU A 198 10.19 -0.31 -0.31
N ILE A 199 9.58 0.87 -0.19
CA ILE A 199 10.22 2.08 0.36
C ILE A 199 10.24 2.03 1.90
N MET A 200 9.17 1.53 2.53
CA MET A 200 9.05 1.43 3.98
C MET A 200 8.23 0.18 4.36
N PRO A 201 8.89 -0.95 4.69
CA PRO A 201 8.19 -2.17 5.07
C PRO A 201 7.24 -1.95 6.26
N GLY A 202 6.00 -2.39 6.12
CA GLY A 202 4.96 -2.19 7.13
C GLY A 202 4.18 -0.87 7.00
N ALA A 203 4.49 0.00 6.04
CA ALA A 203 3.84 1.30 5.87
C ALA A 203 2.33 1.18 5.60
N LEU A 204 1.89 0.12 4.90
CA LEU A 204 0.47 -0.15 4.66
C LEU A 204 -0.27 -0.46 5.98
N GLN A 205 0.30 -1.32 6.81
CA GLN A 205 -0.28 -1.72 8.09
C GLN A 205 -0.26 -0.56 9.10
N LYS A 206 0.76 0.30 9.07
CA LYS A 206 0.77 1.57 9.80
C LYS A 206 -0.34 2.50 9.32
N SER A 207 -0.42 2.79 8.02
CA SER A 207 -1.45 3.66 7.44
C SER A 207 -2.88 3.18 7.73
N ILE A 208 -3.10 1.87 7.76
CA ILE A 208 -4.40 1.27 8.14
C ILE A 208 -4.69 1.47 9.64
N LYS A 209 -3.70 1.32 10.53
CA LYS A 209 -3.86 1.63 11.97
C LYS A 209 -4.18 3.11 12.18
N ASP A 210 -3.38 3.99 11.61
CA ASP A 210 -3.51 5.45 11.74
C ASP A 210 -4.87 5.93 11.17
N GLY A 211 -5.28 5.40 10.00
CA GLY A 211 -6.59 5.70 9.40
C GLY A 211 -7.78 5.11 10.14
N ASN A 212 -7.63 3.97 10.81
CA ASN A 212 -8.66 3.41 11.70
C ASN A 212 -8.79 4.21 13.00
N ALA A 213 -7.68 4.71 13.53
CA ALA A 213 -7.66 5.63 14.68
C ALA A 213 -8.38 6.93 14.33
N TYR A 214 -7.99 7.59 13.23
CA TYR A 214 -8.63 8.82 12.73
C TYR A 214 -10.14 8.66 12.50
N ARG A 215 -10.61 7.54 11.93
CA ARG A 215 -12.07 7.30 11.74
C ARG A 215 -12.84 7.18 13.05
N ARG A 216 -12.22 6.67 14.12
CA ARG A 216 -12.85 6.64 15.47
C ARG A 216 -12.93 8.04 16.06
N ARG A 217 -11.85 8.83 15.97
CA ARG A 217 -11.86 10.25 16.33
C ARG A 217 -12.97 11.02 15.61
N GLN A 218 -13.11 10.84 14.30
CA GLN A 218 -14.16 11.48 13.49
C GLN A 218 -15.56 11.07 13.97
N THR A 219 -15.79 9.77 14.20
CA THR A 219 -17.09 9.27 14.67
C THR A 219 -17.44 9.84 16.05
N LEU A 220 -16.46 9.96 16.94
CA LEU A 220 -16.61 10.59 18.26
C LEU A 220 -16.87 12.10 18.15
N ALA A 221 -16.22 12.80 17.22
CA ALA A 221 -16.47 14.21 16.91
C ALA A 221 -17.91 14.41 16.41
N ASP A 222 -18.34 13.63 15.41
CA ASP A 222 -19.67 13.69 14.81
C ASP A 222 -20.78 13.43 15.86
N HIS A 223 -20.56 12.44 16.75
CA HIS A 223 -21.47 12.13 17.86
C HIS A 223 -21.54 13.30 18.88
N ARG A 224 -20.39 13.85 19.31
CA ARG A 224 -20.34 14.97 20.26
C ARG A 224 -20.95 16.25 19.68
N TRP A 225 -20.68 16.54 18.42
CA TRP A 225 -21.25 17.68 17.69
C TRP A 225 -22.78 17.55 17.56
N THR A 226 -23.26 16.36 17.21
CA THR A 226 -24.70 16.06 17.08
C THR A 226 -25.42 16.21 18.41
N PHE A 227 -24.83 15.70 19.51
CA PHE A 227 -25.36 15.87 20.86
C PHE A 227 -25.44 17.35 21.26
N LEU A 228 -24.33 18.09 21.23
CA LEU A 228 -24.33 19.49 21.69
C LEU A 228 -25.18 20.41 20.81
N LYS A 229 -25.32 20.11 19.51
CA LYS A 229 -26.24 20.83 18.62
C LYS A 229 -27.71 20.60 19.00
N LYS A 230 -28.07 19.38 19.42
CA LYS A 230 -29.41 19.07 19.95
C LYS A 230 -29.68 19.79 21.26
N GLU A 231 -28.70 19.83 22.16
CA GLU A 231 -28.78 20.53 23.46
C GLU A 231 -28.58 22.07 23.34
N GLY A 232 -28.66 22.64 22.14
CA GLY A 232 -28.72 24.09 21.92
C GLY A 232 -27.40 24.87 22.12
N PHE A 233 -26.24 24.20 22.15
CA PHE A 233 -24.97 24.87 22.43
C PHE A 233 -24.58 25.88 21.33
N PRO A 234 -23.94 27.01 21.69
CA PRO A 234 -23.54 28.03 20.72
C PRO A 234 -22.61 27.51 19.62
N SER A 235 -22.75 28.05 18.41
CA SER A 235 -21.95 27.68 17.23
C SER A 235 -20.43 27.83 17.41
N ARG A 236 -19.99 28.63 18.38
CA ARG A 236 -18.57 28.72 18.78
C ARG A 236 -18.08 27.41 19.42
N THR A 237 -18.88 26.84 20.33
CA THR A 237 -18.60 25.56 20.99
C THR A 237 -18.63 24.41 19.99
N LEU A 238 -19.63 24.39 19.10
CA LEU A 238 -19.72 23.39 18.03
C LEU A 238 -18.53 23.43 17.07
N ARG A 239 -17.92 24.60 16.84
CA ARG A 239 -16.72 24.74 16.00
C ARG A 239 -15.46 24.18 16.65
N LEU A 240 -15.34 24.26 17.98
CA LEU A 240 -14.19 23.68 18.72
C LEU A 240 -14.18 22.15 18.68
N LEU A 241 -15.32 21.52 18.38
CA LEU A 241 -15.50 20.07 18.30
C LEU A 241 -15.74 19.58 16.86
N ALA A 242 -15.40 20.44 15.89
CA ALA A 242 -15.32 20.06 14.47
C ALA A 242 -13.91 19.61 14.06
N ASP A 243 -12.90 19.78 14.94
CA ASP A 243 -11.54 19.31 14.73
C ASP A 243 -11.36 17.89 15.27
N VAL A 244 -11.17 16.95 14.36
CA VAL A 244 -10.98 15.52 14.62
C VAL A 244 -9.78 15.24 15.54
N GLU A 245 -8.76 16.09 15.56
CA GLU A 245 -7.57 15.86 16.38
C GLU A 245 -7.83 16.08 17.88
N CYS A 246 -8.91 16.79 18.24
CA CYS A 246 -9.36 16.97 19.63
C CYS A 246 -10.12 15.77 20.23
N HIS A 247 -10.20 14.62 19.53
CA HIS A 247 -11.07 13.49 19.87
C HIS A 247 -10.34 12.15 20.08
N SER A 248 -9.18 12.16 20.72
CA SER A 248 -8.36 10.96 21.01
C SER A 248 -8.87 10.09 22.17
N ASP A 249 -9.95 10.44 22.86
CA ASP A 249 -10.41 9.74 24.08
C ASP A 249 -10.81 8.25 23.86
N ASP A 250 -11.20 7.88 22.63
CA ASP A 250 -11.50 6.48 22.24
C ASP A 250 -10.24 5.69 21.84
N GLU A 251 -9.05 6.30 21.86
CA GLU A 251 -7.79 5.61 21.59
C GLU A 251 -7.37 4.74 22.78
N GLY A 252 -8.01 3.57 22.86
CA GLY A 252 -7.78 2.53 23.87
C GLY A 252 -6.29 2.25 24.12
N PRO A 253 -5.98 1.79 25.35
CA PRO A 253 -4.78 2.15 26.09
C PRO A 253 -3.51 2.11 25.25
N VAL A 254 -2.89 3.28 25.12
CA VAL A 254 -1.56 3.44 24.52
C VAL A 254 -0.64 2.39 25.14
N HIS A 255 -0.08 1.51 24.30
CA HIS A 255 0.95 0.59 24.74
C HIS A 255 2.24 1.39 24.98
N ILE A 256 2.31 2.01 26.17
CA ILE A 256 3.54 2.49 26.77
C ILE A 256 4.46 1.27 26.81
N PRO A 257 5.59 1.25 26.10
CA PRO A 257 6.53 0.14 26.19
C PRO A 257 6.95 0.04 27.65
N GLN A 258 6.70 -1.12 28.27
CA GLN A 258 7.22 -1.40 29.60
C GLN A 258 8.74 -1.18 29.55
N PRO A 259 9.33 -0.38 30.46
CA PRO A 259 10.77 -0.14 30.43
C PRO A 259 11.46 -1.49 30.58
N THR A 260 12.14 -1.94 29.51
CA THR A 260 12.98 -3.13 29.57
C THR A 260 13.96 -2.95 30.71
N PRO A 261 14.05 -3.89 31.67
CA PRO A 261 14.78 -3.67 32.92
C PRO A 261 16.23 -3.30 32.63
N THR A 262 16.54 -2.01 32.77
CA THR A 262 17.86 -1.47 32.44
C THR A 262 18.87 -2.00 33.44
N ASN A 263 19.97 -2.53 32.91
CA ASN A 263 21.10 -2.98 33.71
C ASN A 263 21.55 -1.81 34.61
N PRO A 264 21.68 -1.97 35.94
CA PRO A 264 21.68 -0.85 36.91
C PRO A 264 22.97 0.01 36.96
N GLY A 265 23.69 0.13 35.84
CA GLY A 265 24.84 1.02 35.64
C GLY A 265 24.69 2.03 34.48
N ALA A 266 23.57 2.01 33.74
CA ALA A 266 23.36 2.89 32.59
C ALA A 266 22.70 4.22 32.99
N PHE A 267 23.51 5.25 33.27
CA PHE A 267 23.02 6.59 33.58
C PHE A 267 22.41 7.32 32.37
N GLY A 268 21.19 7.83 32.54
CA GLY A 268 20.71 9.07 31.91
C GLY A 268 20.57 9.11 30.38
N THR A 269 19.51 8.51 29.84
CA THR A 269 18.94 8.96 28.54
C THR A 269 17.64 9.73 28.79
N VAL A 270 17.63 11.03 28.52
CA VAL A 270 16.45 11.90 28.74
C VAL A 270 15.50 11.78 27.56
N TYR A 271 14.37 11.11 27.76
CA TYR A 271 13.29 11.03 26.77
C TYR A 271 12.47 12.33 26.78
N HIS A 272 12.69 13.19 25.79
CA HIS A 272 11.82 14.35 25.54
C HIS A 272 10.46 13.89 25.01
N ILE A 273 9.47 13.74 25.90
CA ILE A 273 8.07 13.53 25.54
C ILE A 273 7.50 14.86 25.02
N VAL A 274 7.71 15.13 23.73
CA VAL A 274 7.06 16.25 23.03
C VAL A 274 5.57 15.92 22.88
N LYS A 275 4.74 16.43 23.79
CA LYS A 275 3.30 16.48 23.58
C LYS A 275 3.00 17.52 22.49
N PRO A 276 2.34 17.16 21.37
CA PRO A 276 1.87 18.16 20.43
C PRO A 276 0.77 19.00 21.09
N THR A 277 1.06 20.27 21.36
CA THR A 277 0.06 21.21 21.89
C THR A 277 -0.86 21.66 20.76
N CYS A 278 -2.16 21.39 20.88
CA CYS A 278 -3.20 21.69 19.88
C CYS A 278 -3.49 23.20 19.66
N PHE A 279 -2.53 24.08 19.96
CA PHE A 279 -2.56 25.50 19.64
C PHE A 279 -1.15 25.97 19.26
N GLY A 280 -1.01 26.54 18.06
CA GLY A 280 0.27 27.01 17.54
C GLY A 280 0.74 28.31 18.18
N ARG A 281 1.43 28.20 19.33
CA ARG A 281 2.37 29.19 19.90
C ARG A 281 3.37 28.43 20.78
N GLU A 282 4.65 28.43 20.39
CA GLU A 282 5.71 27.87 21.21
C GLU A 282 5.93 28.73 22.45
N ALA A 283 5.77 28.14 23.63
CA ALA A 283 6.04 28.76 24.92
C ALA A 283 6.87 27.80 25.77
N SER A 284 8.18 27.76 25.51
CA SER A 284 9.12 26.92 26.23
C SER A 284 9.20 27.34 27.70
N HIS A 285 8.75 26.47 28.61
CA HIS A 285 8.91 26.64 30.06
C HIS A 285 9.59 25.41 30.65
N SER A 286 10.89 25.53 30.91
CA SER A 286 11.70 24.53 31.60
C SER A 286 11.51 24.65 33.11
N VAL A 287 10.57 23.89 33.68
CA VAL A 287 10.44 23.77 35.14
C VAL A 287 11.49 22.79 35.64
N ARG A 288 12.54 23.31 36.27
CA ARG A 288 13.56 22.51 36.96
C ARG A 288 13.13 22.31 38.41
N LEU A 289 12.85 21.06 38.78
CA LEU A 289 12.71 20.68 40.19
C LEU A 289 14.10 20.42 40.76
N GLU A 290 14.55 21.27 41.66
CA GLU A 290 15.80 21.09 42.39
C GLU A 290 15.50 20.44 43.75
N THR A 291 15.98 19.21 43.94
CA THR A 291 15.95 18.51 45.22
C THR A 291 17.16 18.94 46.06
N SER A 292 16.90 19.51 47.23
CA SER A 292 17.93 20.05 48.12
C SER A 292 18.74 18.97 48.85
N SER A 293 20.07 19.09 48.83
CA SER A 293 20.99 18.51 49.81
C SER A 293 22.17 19.47 50.04
N GLU A 294 22.62 19.62 51.28
CA GLU A 294 23.51 20.70 51.71
C GLU A 294 24.99 20.42 51.42
N ALA A 295 25.77 21.45 51.00
CA ALA A 295 27.20 21.61 51.35
C ALA A 295 27.82 22.96 50.90
N SER A 296 28.07 23.85 51.87
CA SER A 296 29.36 24.52 52.09
C SER A 296 30.15 25.25 50.96
N VAL A 297 30.11 26.60 51.02
CA VAL A 297 31.28 27.53 50.97
C VAL A 297 31.89 28.04 49.63
N ALA A 298 32.06 29.37 49.59
CA ALA A 298 33.04 30.21 48.87
C ALA A 298 32.85 30.65 47.39
N ASP A 299 32.44 31.92 47.27
CA ASP A 299 33.11 33.02 46.53
C ASP A 299 32.74 33.35 45.06
N ALA A 300 33.21 34.52 44.62
CA ALA A 300 32.57 35.41 43.65
C ALA A 300 32.78 35.12 42.15
N GLY A 301 31.85 35.59 41.31
CA GLY A 301 32.00 35.57 39.86
C GLY A 301 30.77 36.00 39.04
N VAL A 302 30.36 37.26 39.11
CA VAL A 302 29.34 37.80 38.17
C VAL A 302 30.00 38.16 36.85
N VAL A 303 29.65 37.45 35.77
CA VAL A 303 30.04 37.81 34.40
C VAL A 303 28.81 37.79 33.49
N ILE A 304 28.45 38.96 32.95
CA ILE A 304 27.41 39.11 31.93
C ILE A 304 28.13 39.22 30.58
N VAL A 305 27.82 38.32 29.64
CA VAL A 305 28.31 38.40 28.26
C VAL A 305 27.13 38.65 27.32
N VAL A 306 27.22 39.72 26.52
CA VAL A 306 26.24 40.09 25.50
C VAL A 306 26.90 39.99 24.12
N ALA A 307 26.37 39.12 23.26
CA ALA A 307 26.57 39.14 21.81
C ALA A 307 25.25 38.65 21.15
N SER A 308 24.63 39.28 20.15
CA SER A 308 25.05 40.12 19.01
C SER A 308 25.03 39.36 17.68
N SER A 309 24.67 40.08 16.63
CA SER A 309 24.03 39.64 15.37
C SER A 309 24.85 38.82 14.36
N HIS A 310 24.12 38.08 13.53
CA HIS A 310 24.26 37.78 12.08
C HIS A 310 25.34 38.57 11.27
N PRO A 311 25.87 38.05 10.12
CA PRO A 311 25.07 37.41 9.05
C PRO A 311 25.73 36.29 8.17
N LYS A 312 25.01 35.97 7.06
CA LYS A 312 25.28 35.04 5.93
C LYS A 312 26.75 34.90 5.45
N MET A 313 27.00 33.75 4.80
CA MET A 313 27.73 33.69 3.52
C MET A 313 27.03 32.74 2.52
N GLU A 314 27.32 32.90 1.23
CA GLU A 314 26.79 32.11 0.10
C GLU A 314 27.87 31.13 -0.43
N LEU A 315 27.48 30.14 -1.25
CA LEU A 315 28.41 29.18 -1.88
C LEU A 315 28.11 29.04 -3.38
N GLU A 316 29.08 29.43 -4.20
CA GLU A 316 29.14 29.17 -5.65
C GLU A 316 29.82 27.81 -5.92
N PRO A 317 29.52 27.12 -7.04
CA PRO A 317 30.15 25.85 -7.40
C PRO A 317 31.50 26.04 -8.13
N VAL A 318 32.49 25.20 -7.82
CA VAL A 318 33.77 25.13 -8.53
C VAL A 318 33.64 24.25 -9.78
N THR A 319 34.33 24.62 -10.87
CA THR A 319 34.27 23.88 -12.15
C THR A 319 35.66 23.77 -12.83
N GLN A 320 35.87 22.66 -13.56
CA GLN A 320 36.91 22.42 -14.61
C GLN A 320 38.39 22.15 -14.19
N GLY A 321 39.15 21.60 -15.15
CA GLY A 321 40.47 20.95 -15.01
C GLY A 321 40.41 19.44 -15.29
N GLU A 322 40.11 18.96 -16.50
CA GLU A 322 41.03 18.76 -17.66
C GLU A 322 42.13 17.67 -17.42
N GLN A 323 42.11 16.53 -18.14
CA GLN A 323 42.67 16.25 -19.50
C GLN A 323 44.18 15.80 -19.41
N ILE A 324 44.77 14.90 -20.22
CA ILE A 324 44.36 14.16 -21.45
C ILE A 324 44.43 12.61 -21.18
N VAL A 325 44.96 11.62 -21.94
CA VAL A 325 45.68 11.45 -23.24
C VAL A 325 45.42 10.03 -23.82
N ASP A 326 45.36 9.93 -25.16
CA ASP A 326 45.97 8.95 -26.12
C ASP A 326 46.32 7.47 -25.76
N ALA A 327 46.28 6.48 -26.69
CA ALA A 327 45.70 6.43 -28.05
C ALA A 327 45.64 5.01 -28.68
N LEU A 328 44.56 4.73 -29.44
CA LEU A 328 44.49 3.97 -30.72
C LEU A 328 45.02 2.48 -30.75
N PRO A 329 45.26 1.81 -31.91
CA PRO A 329 44.22 0.92 -32.48
C PRO A 329 44.70 -0.47 -33.00
N VAL A 330 43.77 -1.41 -33.26
CA VAL A 330 44.01 -2.61 -34.10
C VAL A 330 42.78 -2.91 -34.98
N GLN A 331 43.00 -3.41 -36.20
CA GLN A 331 41.99 -3.90 -37.16
C GLN A 331 42.20 -5.40 -37.46
N GLY A 332 41.17 -6.06 -38.02
CA GLY A 332 41.24 -7.42 -38.58
C GLY A 332 40.39 -8.42 -37.79
N SER A 333 39.58 -9.29 -38.43
CA SER A 333 39.34 -9.50 -39.87
C SER A 333 37.87 -9.85 -40.13
#